data_AF-A0A1Y4C340-F1
#
_entry.id   AF-A0A1Y4C340-F1
#
_cell.length_a   1.000
_cell.length_b   1.000
_cell.length_c   1.000
_cell.angle_alpha   90.00
_cell.angle_beta   90.00
_cell.angle_gamma   90.00
#
_symmetry.space_group_name_H-M   'P 1'
#
loop_
_entity.id
_entity.type
_entity.pdbx_description
1 polymer ?
#
loop_
_entity_poly.entity_id
_entity_poly.type
_entity_poly.pdbx_seq_one_letter_code
_entity_poly.pdbx_strand_id
1 'polypeptide(L)'
;MKRIILVPALCGALLLSGCSSLLDRPYVMVEPHVERPAVSGDSSTIQVDTYSELVNAVLFFVSQGVEEGTIQLTDYQGEVEEDLNRACLEVAKDDPLGVYAVDFIKNSYTRVLTTYEATISITYRRTKEQVQSLVNVTSTNAIRKEVAEALAQFRPELVLRVGYFTGDADGVAQLVRGAYYDAPAYAMGMPECTVTLYPETGTQRIVEIVLTYPEEPAILTARSGQLQQEVENLLAPLRSQSAGSVERLSQLFALLPGTVRYDPDGGPTAWDAILGDGANSEGMALAFQLLAQEMGVTSTLVEGTLDGQPHFWNRLSDNGVHYVDLTRDRTGTTWSAEDLLALGYQWDDAPNFEEN
;
A
#
# COMPACT_ATOMS: atom_id res chain seq x y z
N MET A 1 -4.68 -66.64 -59.34
CA MET A 1 -4.64 -67.20 -57.97
C MET A 1 -4.75 -66.06 -56.96
N LYS A 2 -5.63 -66.21 -55.96
CA LYS A 2 -5.74 -65.42 -54.71
C LYS A 2 -6.09 -63.93 -54.89
N ARG A 3 -7.38 -63.54 -54.84
CA ARG A 3 -8.14 -63.11 -53.63
C ARG A 3 -7.32 -62.18 -52.72
N ILE A 4 -7.74 -60.92 -52.59
CA ILE A 4 -8.20 -60.28 -51.33
C ILE A 4 -8.42 -58.76 -51.51
N ILE A 5 -9.66 -58.35 -51.22
CA ILE A 5 -10.16 -57.08 -50.65
C ILE A 5 -10.12 -55.79 -51.50
N LEU A 6 -11.30 -55.33 -51.94
CA LEU A 6 -11.72 -53.91 -51.87
C LEU A 6 -13.23 -53.76 -52.18
N VAL A 7 -14.09 -53.63 -51.17
CA VAL A 7 -15.52 -53.22 -51.23
C VAL A 7 -15.83 -52.56 -49.87
N PRO A 8 -16.60 -51.45 -49.78
CA PRO A 8 -16.00 -50.13 -49.58
C PRO A 8 -16.60 -49.37 -48.38
N ALA A 9 -16.10 -48.16 -48.21
CA ALA A 9 -16.59 -47.08 -47.37
C ALA A 9 -18.13 -46.90 -47.41
N LEU A 10 -18.84 -47.20 -46.31
CA LEU A 10 -20.19 -46.67 -46.08
C LEU A 10 -20.71 -46.70 -44.63
N CYS A 11 -19.88 -46.79 -43.59
CA CYS A 11 -20.39 -46.84 -42.20
C CYS A 11 -19.68 -45.93 -41.17
N GLY A 12 -18.91 -44.93 -41.61
CA GLY A 12 -18.10 -44.09 -40.72
C GLY A 12 -18.63 -42.67 -40.43
N ALA A 13 -19.83 -42.29 -40.87
CA ALA A 13 -20.28 -40.88 -40.87
C ALA A 13 -21.61 -40.60 -40.14
N LEU A 14 -22.07 -41.49 -39.25
CA LEU A 14 -23.35 -41.32 -38.53
C LEU A 14 -23.22 -41.36 -36.99
N LEU A 15 -22.03 -41.12 -36.43
CA LEU A 15 -21.82 -41.04 -34.97
C LEU A 15 -21.27 -39.68 -34.51
N LEU A 16 -21.67 -38.59 -35.17
CA LEU A 16 -21.32 -37.21 -34.79
C LEU A 16 -22.53 -36.29 -34.59
N SER A 17 -23.70 -36.83 -34.25
CA SER A 17 -24.83 -36.05 -33.73
C SER A 17 -24.72 -35.96 -32.20
N GLY A 18 -23.80 -35.14 -31.73
CA GLY A 18 -23.53 -34.96 -30.30
C GLY A 18 -22.85 -33.63 -29.97
N CYS A 19 -23.34 -32.50 -30.49
CA CYS A 19 -22.90 -31.15 -30.10
C CYS A 19 -24.02 -30.09 -30.14
N SER A 20 -25.30 -30.46 -29.96
CA SER A 20 -26.41 -29.47 -30.04
C SER A 20 -26.72 -28.76 -28.72
N SER A 21 -26.08 -29.12 -27.60
CA SER A 21 -26.32 -28.51 -26.27
C SER A 21 -25.28 -27.47 -25.86
N LEU A 22 -24.37 -27.08 -26.75
CA LEU A 22 -23.27 -26.13 -26.48
C LEU A 22 -23.48 -24.74 -27.11
N LEU A 23 -24.64 -24.53 -27.77
CA LEU A 23 -25.00 -23.28 -28.45
C LEU A 23 -26.15 -22.53 -27.78
N ASP A 24 -26.73 -23.06 -26.71
CA ASP A 24 -27.73 -22.34 -25.92
C ASP A 24 -27.02 -21.58 -24.78
N ARG A 25 -26.23 -20.58 -25.16
CA ARG A 25 -25.83 -19.53 -24.22
C ARG A 25 -26.97 -18.52 -24.20
N PRO A 26 -27.62 -18.24 -23.05
CA PRO A 26 -28.50 -17.09 -22.98
C PRO A 26 -27.65 -15.88 -23.36
N TYR A 27 -28.00 -15.24 -24.47
CA TYR A 27 -27.45 -13.95 -24.84
C TYR A 27 -27.93 -12.96 -23.79
N VAL A 28 -27.17 -12.82 -22.71
CA VAL A 28 -27.30 -11.69 -21.80
C VAL A 28 -26.74 -10.52 -22.57
N MET A 29 -27.63 -9.75 -23.19
CA MET A 29 -27.28 -8.44 -23.69
C MET A 29 -27.00 -7.59 -22.44
N VAL A 30 -25.72 -7.47 -22.09
CA VAL A 30 -25.28 -6.43 -21.18
C VAL A 30 -25.36 -5.15 -21.99
N GLU A 31 -26.43 -4.38 -21.78
CA GLU A 31 -26.44 -3.00 -22.24
C GLU A 31 -25.18 -2.34 -21.69
N PRO A 32 -24.41 -1.61 -22.51
CA PRO A 32 -23.33 -0.78 -22.00
C PRO A 32 -23.91 0.08 -20.88
N HIS A 33 -23.33 0.05 -19.68
CA HIS A 33 -23.67 1.01 -18.66
C HIS A 33 -23.34 2.38 -19.25
N VAL A 34 -24.36 3.07 -19.76
CA VAL A 34 -24.19 4.41 -20.26
C VAL A 34 -24.12 5.27 -19.01
N GLU A 35 -22.93 5.65 -18.61
CA GLU A 35 -22.74 6.85 -17.79
C GLU A 35 -23.32 8.02 -18.61
N ARG A 36 -24.62 8.25 -18.46
CA ARG A 36 -25.26 9.50 -18.86
C ARG A 36 -25.19 10.41 -17.64
N PRO A 37 -24.28 11.39 -17.60
CA PRO A 37 -24.56 12.58 -16.83
C PRO A 37 -25.72 13.28 -17.58
N ALA A 38 -26.95 13.00 -17.17
CA ALA A 38 -28.11 13.75 -17.63
C ALA A 38 -28.11 15.12 -16.94
N VAL A 39 -27.16 15.98 -17.32
CA VAL A 39 -27.23 17.41 -17.00
C VAL A 39 -28.08 18.05 -18.10
N SER A 40 -29.40 17.93 -17.97
CA SER A 40 -30.32 18.80 -18.70
C SER A 40 -30.59 20.03 -17.85
N GLY A 41 -29.95 21.16 -18.21
CA GLY A 41 -30.31 22.55 -17.88
C GLY A 41 -30.63 22.88 -16.42
N ASP A 42 -29.73 23.59 -15.75
CA ASP A 42 -29.92 24.37 -14.50
C ASP A 42 -30.53 23.65 -13.28
N SER A 43 -30.75 22.33 -13.31
CA SER A 43 -31.38 21.60 -12.22
C SER A 43 -30.36 20.75 -11.46
N SER A 44 -30.22 20.98 -10.16
CA SER A 44 -29.46 20.15 -9.20
C SER A 44 -30.11 18.77 -8.96
N THR A 45 -30.93 18.29 -9.90
CA THR A 45 -31.80 17.12 -9.75
C THR A 45 -31.35 15.98 -10.65
N ILE A 46 -31.00 14.84 -10.04
CA ILE A 46 -30.59 13.61 -10.73
C ILE A 46 -31.84 12.76 -11.01
N GLN A 47 -32.00 12.25 -12.24
CA GLN A 47 -33.09 11.35 -12.58
C GLN A 47 -32.66 9.89 -12.46
N VAL A 48 -33.52 9.05 -11.88
CA VAL A 48 -33.29 7.61 -11.71
C VAL A 48 -34.56 6.82 -12.01
N ASP A 49 -34.41 5.62 -12.57
CA ASP A 49 -35.52 4.67 -12.81
C ASP A 49 -35.31 3.29 -12.18
N THR A 50 -34.08 2.99 -11.72
CA THR A 50 -33.72 1.73 -11.05
C THR A 50 -33.09 1.93 -9.68
N TYR A 51 -33.13 0.88 -8.85
CA TYR A 51 -32.47 0.88 -7.53
C TYR A 51 -30.96 1.14 -7.64
N SER A 52 -30.29 0.56 -8.63
CA SER A 52 -28.85 0.78 -8.84
C SER A 52 -28.51 2.23 -9.18
N GLU A 53 -29.34 2.89 -9.99
CA GLU A 53 -29.20 4.33 -10.27
C GLU A 53 -29.45 5.18 -9.03
N LEU A 54 -30.40 4.78 -8.17
CA LEU A 54 -30.64 5.46 -6.90
C LEU A 54 -29.43 5.39 -5.96
N VAL A 55 -28.82 4.21 -5.80
CA VAL A 55 -27.57 4.05 -5.02
C VAL A 55 -26.45 4.90 -5.63
N ASN A 56 -26.26 4.85 -6.94
CA ASN A 56 -25.25 5.64 -7.64
C ASN A 56 -25.47 7.15 -7.51
N ALA A 57 -26.73 7.62 -7.51
CA ALA A 57 -27.04 9.03 -7.31
C ALA A 57 -26.67 9.52 -5.91
N VAL A 58 -26.96 8.70 -4.88
CA VAL A 58 -26.52 9.00 -3.50
C VAL A 58 -24.99 8.98 -3.40
N LEU A 59 -24.31 7.99 -3.98
CA LEU A 59 -22.85 7.94 -4.03
C LEU A 59 -22.24 9.13 -4.77
N PHE A 60 -22.89 9.60 -5.83
CA PHE A 60 -22.47 10.78 -6.55
C PHE A 60 -22.48 12.00 -5.62
N PHE A 61 -23.55 12.24 -4.86
CA PHE A 61 -23.59 13.33 -3.88
C PHE A 61 -22.46 13.22 -2.86
N VAL A 62 -22.20 12.01 -2.32
CA VAL A 62 -21.07 11.74 -1.43
C VAL A 62 -19.73 12.11 -2.06
N SER A 63 -19.49 11.68 -3.31
CA SER A 63 -18.25 11.97 -4.04
C SER A 63 -18.04 13.46 -4.31
N GLN A 64 -19.12 14.22 -4.45
CA GLN A 64 -19.09 15.66 -4.71
C GLN A 64 -19.05 16.50 -3.42
N GLY A 65 -19.23 15.87 -2.24
CA GLY A 65 -19.38 16.57 -0.96
C GLY A 65 -20.62 17.44 -0.91
N VAL A 66 -21.72 17.00 -1.55
CA VAL A 66 -23.00 17.71 -1.57
C VAL A 66 -23.77 17.39 -0.29
N GLU A 67 -24.16 18.42 0.47
CA GLU A 67 -24.92 18.26 1.72
C GLU A 67 -26.42 18.06 1.48
N GLU A 68 -26.99 18.67 0.43
CA GLU A 68 -28.39 18.54 0.07
C GLU A 68 -28.53 18.36 -1.44
N GLY A 69 -29.18 17.27 -1.85
CA GLY A 69 -29.37 16.92 -3.26
C GLY A 69 -30.77 16.39 -3.53
N THR A 70 -31.27 16.61 -4.75
CA THR A 70 -32.60 16.17 -5.17
C THR A 70 -32.49 15.04 -6.19
N ILE A 71 -33.29 13.99 -6.02
CA ILE A 71 -33.40 12.86 -6.93
C ILE A 71 -34.84 12.75 -7.41
N GLN A 72 -35.04 12.70 -8.72
CA GLN A 72 -36.33 12.50 -9.34
C GLN A 72 -36.47 11.05 -9.81
N LEU A 73 -37.39 10.30 -9.20
CA LEU A 73 -37.69 8.92 -9.56
C LEU A 73 -38.81 8.91 -10.59
N THR A 74 -38.48 8.48 -11.81
CA THR A 74 -39.41 8.43 -12.96
C THR A 74 -39.58 6.99 -13.41
N ASP A 75 -40.82 6.56 -13.65
CA ASP A 75 -41.15 5.18 -14.05
C ASP A 75 -40.59 4.09 -13.12
N TYR A 76 -40.31 4.45 -11.86
CA TYR A 76 -39.70 3.60 -10.85
C TYR A 76 -40.68 2.50 -10.41
N GLN A 77 -40.26 1.23 -10.55
CA GLN A 77 -41.11 0.06 -10.29
C GLN A 77 -41.02 -0.49 -8.87
N GLY A 78 -40.06 -0.02 -8.06
CA GLY A 78 -39.84 -0.48 -6.68
C GLY A 78 -40.63 0.31 -5.64
N GLU A 79 -40.55 -0.14 -4.39
CA GLU A 79 -41.15 0.54 -3.23
C GLU A 79 -40.28 1.73 -2.81
N VAL A 80 -40.66 2.94 -3.23
CA VAL A 80 -39.85 4.16 -3.13
C VAL A 80 -39.32 4.44 -1.71
N GLU A 81 -40.17 4.33 -0.69
CA GLU A 81 -39.77 4.60 0.69
C GLU A 81 -38.75 3.57 1.21
N GLU A 82 -38.98 2.28 0.94
CA GLU A 82 -38.08 1.21 1.36
C GLU A 82 -36.75 1.29 0.62
N ASP A 83 -36.80 1.50 -0.70
CA ASP A 83 -35.62 1.60 -1.55
C ASP A 83 -34.77 2.83 -1.24
N LEU A 84 -35.38 4.00 -0.96
CA LEU A 84 -34.65 5.19 -0.53
C LEU A 84 -33.92 4.95 0.80
N ASN A 85 -34.61 4.36 1.78
CA ASN A 85 -34.01 4.04 3.07
C ASN A 85 -32.87 3.02 2.91
N ARG A 86 -33.08 1.99 2.10
CA ARG A 86 -32.08 0.95 1.84
C ARG A 86 -30.87 1.50 1.10
N ALA A 87 -31.06 2.31 0.06
CA ALA A 87 -29.96 2.92 -0.69
C ALA A 87 -29.13 3.87 0.19
N CYS A 88 -29.78 4.70 1.02
CA CYS A 88 -29.08 5.57 1.96
C CYS A 88 -28.28 4.77 2.99
N LEU A 89 -28.84 3.65 3.48
CA LEU A 89 -28.17 2.78 4.45
C LEU A 89 -26.98 2.05 3.82
N GLU A 90 -27.15 1.49 2.62
CA GLU A 90 -26.11 0.80 1.86
C GLU A 90 -24.92 1.73 1.60
N VAL A 91 -25.18 2.96 1.14
CA VAL A 91 -24.11 3.96 0.97
C VAL A 91 -23.45 4.30 2.31
N ALA A 92 -24.22 4.51 3.38
CA ALA A 92 -23.65 4.93 4.67
C ALA A 92 -22.90 3.81 5.42
N LYS A 93 -23.18 2.53 5.14
CA LYS A 93 -22.69 1.38 5.94
C LYS A 93 -21.88 0.34 5.18
N ASP A 94 -22.09 0.19 3.88
CA ASP A 94 -21.46 -0.86 3.09
C ASP A 94 -20.51 -0.29 2.02
N ASP A 95 -20.82 0.87 1.44
CA ASP A 95 -19.93 1.50 0.46
C ASP A 95 -18.65 2.07 1.12
N PRO A 96 -17.45 1.77 0.59
CA PRO A 96 -16.20 2.26 1.15
C PRO A 96 -16.12 3.78 1.30
N LEU A 97 -16.60 4.53 0.31
CA LEU A 97 -16.56 5.99 0.32
C LEU A 97 -17.58 6.55 1.31
N GLY A 98 -18.80 6.04 1.31
CA GLY A 98 -19.82 6.48 2.25
C GLY A 98 -19.46 6.15 3.71
N VAL A 99 -18.93 4.96 3.99
CA VAL A 99 -18.48 4.57 5.33
C VAL A 99 -17.32 5.42 5.84
N TYR A 100 -16.43 5.87 4.95
CA TYR A 100 -15.33 6.78 5.28
C TYR A 100 -15.79 8.23 5.50
N ALA A 101 -16.63 8.76 4.60
CA ALA A 101 -16.91 10.20 4.51
C ALA A 101 -18.16 10.66 5.27
N VAL A 102 -19.16 9.80 5.41
CA VAL A 102 -20.52 10.17 5.85
C VAL A 102 -20.73 9.81 7.32
N ASP A 103 -21.34 10.70 8.10
CA ASP A 103 -21.83 10.40 9.45
C ASP A 103 -23.22 9.74 9.37
N PHE A 104 -24.18 10.45 8.77
CA PHE A 104 -25.51 9.91 8.46
C PHE A 104 -26.14 10.55 7.23
N ILE A 105 -27.09 9.83 6.62
CA ILE A 105 -27.91 10.28 5.50
C ILE A 105 -29.37 10.28 5.93
N LYS A 106 -30.08 11.37 5.67
CA LYS A 106 -31.53 11.46 5.80
C LYS A 106 -32.14 11.55 4.41
N ASN A 107 -33.28 10.91 4.22
CA ASN A 107 -34.08 11.05 3.01
C ASN A 107 -35.49 11.50 3.38
N SER A 108 -36.12 12.19 2.45
CA SER A 108 -37.56 12.47 2.44
C SER A 108 -38.02 12.50 1.01
N TYR A 109 -39.31 12.26 0.76
CA TYR A 109 -39.83 12.30 -0.61
C TYR A 109 -41.25 12.85 -0.65
N THR A 110 -41.60 13.40 -1.81
CA THR A 110 -42.95 13.85 -2.14
C THR A 110 -43.35 13.28 -3.49
N ARG A 111 -44.65 12.98 -3.65
CA ARG A 111 -45.19 12.51 -4.92
C ARG A 111 -45.70 13.71 -5.73
N VAL A 112 -45.23 13.84 -6.96
CA VAL A 112 -45.63 14.90 -7.88
C VAL A 112 -46.20 14.24 -9.14
N LEU A 113 -47.53 14.25 -9.27
CA LEU A 113 -48.26 13.58 -10.37
C LEU A 113 -47.92 12.07 -10.46
N THR A 114 -47.11 11.71 -11.45
CA THR A 114 -46.69 10.34 -11.78
C THR A 114 -45.27 10.03 -11.35
N THR A 115 -44.53 11.00 -10.80
CA THR A 115 -43.14 10.85 -10.36
C THR A 115 -43.00 11.09 -8.86
N TYR A 116 -41.84 10.72 -8.32
CA TYR A 116 -41.45 11.04 -6.95
C TYR A 116 -40.24 11.96 -6.97
N GLU A 117 -40.22 12.93 -6.09
CA GLU A 117 -39.08 13.82 -5.85
C GLU A 117 -38.57 13.56 -4.44
N ALA A 118 -37.35 13.05 -4.34
CA ALA A 118 -36.68 12.73 -3.10
C ALA A 118 -35.60 13.78 -2.79
N THR A 119 -35.55 14.24 -1.55
CA THR A 119 -34.49 15.10 -1.03
C THR A 119 -33.59 14.25 -0.14
N ILE A 120 -32.29 14.26 -0.46
CA ILE A 120 -31.24 13.58 0.28
C ILE A 120 -30.43 14.64 1.03
N SER A 121 -30.34 14.50 2.35
CA SER A 121 -29.52 15.35 3.22
C SER A 121 -28.41 14.52 3.84
N ILE A 122 -27.16 14.89 3.58
CA ILE A 122 -25.96 14.17 4.00
C ILE A 122 -25.20 15.01 5.02
N THR A 123 -24.92 14.43 6.18
CA THR A 123 -23.99 15.01 7.16
C THR A 123 -22.65 14.29 7.05
N TYR A 124 -21.59 15.03 6.75
CA TYR A 124 -20.24 14.48 6.56
C TYR A 124 -19.43 14.55 7.84
N ARG A 125 -18.59 13.52 8.04
CA ARG A 125 -17.52 13.54 9.06
C ARG A 125 -16.15 13.92 8.49
N ARG A 126 -16.02 13.91 7.15
CA ARG A 126 -14.81 14.30 6.41
C ARG A 126 -15.08 15.51 5.53
N THR A 127 -14.08 16.33 5.29
CA THR A 127 -14.23 17.47 4.37
C THR A 127 -14.26 17.01 2.92
N LYS A 128 -14.76 17.87 2.03
CA LYS A 128 -14.76 17.62 0.59
C LYS A 128 -13.34 17.43 0.05
N GLU A 129 -12.39 18.22 0.54
CA GLU A 129 -10.98 18.14 0.15
C GLU A 129 -10.39 16.77 0.53
N GLN A 130 -10.71 16.26 1.72
CA GLN A 130 -10.27 14.93 2.16
C GLN A 130 -10.82 13.83 1.24
N VAL A 131 -12.11 13.91 0.88
CA VAL A 131 -12.73 12.97 -0.06
C VAL A 131 -12.07 13.03 -1.44
N GLN A 132 -11.78 14.22 -1.95
CA GLN A 132 -11.15 14.40 -3.26
C GLN A 132 -9.66 14.04 -3.29
N SER A 133 -9.00 14.02 -2.13
CA SER A 133 -7.59 13.65 -1.99
C SER A 133 -7.33 12.14 -1.98
N LEU A 134 -8.39 11.32 -1.99
CA LEU A 134 -8.28 9.86 -2.01
C LEU A 134 -7.47 9.37 -3.22
N VAL A 135 -6.42 8.60 -2.95
CA VAL A 135 -5.58 8.02 -4.00
C VAL A 135 -6.11 6.63 -4.37
N ASN A 136 -6.44 6.42 -5.64
CA ASN A 136 -6.89 5.11 -6.11
C ASN A 136 -5.69 4.18 -6.34
N VAL A 137 -5.70 3.02 -5.69
CA VAL A 137 -4.66 2.00 -5.81
C VAL A 137 -5.25 0.65 -6.20
N THR A 138 -4.53 -0.09 -7.03
CA THR A 138 -5.01 -1.35 -7.65
C THR A 138 -4.31 -2.59 -7.12
N SER A 139 -3.27 -2.45 -6.28
CA SER A 139 -2.51 -3.57 -5.74
C SER A 139 -1.78 -3.21 -4.44
N THR A 140 -1.37 -4.22 -3.68
CA THR A 140 -0.52 -4.07 -2.48
C THR A 140 0.80 -3.36 -2.78
N ASN A 141 1.39 -3.59 -3.96
CA ASN A 141 2.61 -2.89 -4.38
C ASN A 141 2.37 -1.39 -4.57
N ALA A 142 1.19 -1.00 -5.07
CA ALA A 142 0.81 0.40 -5.16
C ALA A 142 0.66 1.03 -3.77
N ILE A 143 0.10 0.31 -2.79
CA ILE A 143 0.05 0.76 -1.39
C ILE A 143 1.46 1.04 -0.86
N ARG A 144 2.40 0.09 -1.01
CA ARG A 144 3.80 0.26 -0.57
C ARG A 144 4.46 1.49 -1.20
N LYS A 145 4.19 1.76 -2.48
CA LYS A 145 4.72 2.94 -3.17
C LYS A 145 4.17 4.24 -2.59
N GLU A 146 2.85 4.33 -2.41
CA GLU A 146 2.22 5.53 -1.82
C GLU A 146 2.69 5.78 -0.39
N VAL A 147 2.87 4.70 0.38
CA VAL A 147 3.43 4.75 1.74
C VAL A 147 4.88 5.23 1.73
N ALA A 148 5.72 4.70 0.84
CA ALA A 148 7.12 5.15 0.73
C ALA A 148 7.20 6.65 0.36
N GLU A 149 6.34 7.11 -0.54
CA GLU A 149 6.25 8.54 -0.89
C GLU A 149 5.75 9.39 0.29
N ALA A 150 4.76 8.91 1.04
CA ALA A 150 4.28 9.58 2.25
C ALA A 150 5.39 9.71 3.32
N LEU A 151 6.15 8.64 3.55
CA LEU A 151 7.27 8.63 4.49
C LEU A 151 8.39 9.60 4.05
N ALA A 152 8.74 9.63 2.76
CA ALA A 152 9.77 10.53 2.24
C ALA A 152 9.37 12.02 2.34
N GLN A 153 8.08 12.32 2.30
CA GLN A 153 7.53 13.66 2.45
C GLN A 153 7.10 14.00 3.88
N PHE A 154 7.26 13.06 4.82
CA PHE A 154 6.78 13.18 6.21
C PHE A 154 5.29 13.56 6.30
N ARG A 155 4.45 12.99 5.43
CA ARG A 155 3.00 13.23 5.42
C ARG A 155 2.35 12.54 6.62
N PRO A 156 1.53 13.25 7.43
CA PRO A 156 0.92 12.66 8.63
C PRO A 156 -0.28 11.75 8.33
N GLU A 157 -0.81 11.81 7.11
CA GLU A 157 -2.01 11.07 6.72
C GLU A 157 -1.90 10.64 5.26
N LEU A 158 -2.33 9.40 4.99
CA LEU A 158 -2.49 8.85 3.66
C LEU A 158 -3.80 8.07 3.59
N VAL A 159 -4.66 8.38 2.62
CA VAL A 159 -5.95 7.72 2.45
C VAL A 159 -6.07 7.13 1.05
N LEU A 160 -6.17 5.80 0.99
CA LEU A 160 -6.09 5.02 -0.24
C LEU A 160 -7.40 4.31 -0.52
N ARG A 161 -7.95 4.46 -1.73
CA ARG A 161 -9.07 3.64 -2.21
C ARG A 161 -8.54 2.43 -2.96
N VAL A 162 -8.73 1.25 -2.38
CA VAL A 162 -8.25 -0.03 -2.89
C VAL A 162 -9.41 -0.80 -3.52
N GLY A 163 -9.32 -1.06 -4.82
CA GLY A 163 -10.37 -1.78 -5.57
C GLY A 163 -10.46 -3.27 -5.25
N TYR A 164 -9.39 -3.86 -4.72
CA TYR A 164 -9.37 -5.24 -4.26
C TYR A 164 -8.30 -5.39 -3.16
N PHE A 165 -8.76 -5.58 -1.93
CA PHE A 165 -7.93 -5.67 -0.73
C PHE A 165 -8.25 -6.95 0.03
N THR A 166 -7.22 -7.75 0.27
CA THR A 166 -7.28 -9.02 1.03
C THR A 166 -6.43 -9.00 2.29
N GLY A 167 -5.78 -7.85 2.58
CA GLY A 167 -5.00 -7.67 3.80
C GLY A 167 -5.86 -7.23 4.97
N ASP A 168 -5.19 -6.93 6.07
CA ASP A 168 -5.72 -6.36 7.29
C ASP A 168 -4.90 -5.13 7.71
N ALA A 169 -5.27 -4.52 8.83
CA ALA A 169 -4.58 -3.36 9.38
C ALA A 169 -3.12 -3.68 9.71
N ASP A 170 -2.84 -4.85 10.29
CA ASP A 170 -1.50 -5.29 10.66
C ASP A 170 -0.61 -5.47 9.43
N GLY A 171 -1.12 -6.09 8.37
CA GLY A 171 -0.42 -6.24 7.10
C GLY A 171 -0.05 -4.89 6.47
N VAL A 172 -0.92 -3.88 6.57
CA VAL A 172 -0.61 -2.52 6.11
C VAL A 172 0.42 -1.85 7.01
N ALA A 173 0.34 -2.02 8.34
CA ALA A 173 1.34 -1.52 9.27
C ALA A 173 2.73 -2.12 8.98
N GLN A 174 2.79 -3.40 8.58
CA GLN A 174 4.04 -4.03 8.14
C GLN A 174 4.56 -3.44 6.81
N LEU A 175 3.69 -3.04 5.89
CA LEU A 175 4.11 -2.32 4.68
C LEU A 175 4.73 -0.95 5.01
N VAL A 176 4.18 -0.24 6.02
CA VAL A 176 4.75 1.02 6.53
C VAL A 176 6.12 0.77 7.13
N ARG A 177 6.25 -0.23 8.00
CA ARG A 177 7.53 -0.60 8.62
C ARG A 177 8.59 -0.97 7.57
N GLY A 178 8.23 -1.81 6.60
CA GLY A 178 9.13 -2.19 5.50
C GLY A 178 9.57 -0.99 4.66
N ALA A 179 8.62 -0.13 4.25
CA ALA A 179 8.94 1.07 3.48
C ALA A 179 9.83 2.06 4.23
N TYR A 180 9.71 2.15 5.56
CA TYR A 180 10.60 2.95 6.41
C TYR A 180 12.04 2.43 6.34
N TYR A 181 12.26 1.13 6.54
CA TYR A 181 13.61 0.54 6.54
C TYR A 181 14.23 0.44 5.14
N ASP A 182 13.44 0.41 4.08
CA ASP A 182 13.94 0.45 2.70
C ASP A 182 14.58 1.79 2.32
N ALA A 183 14.22 2.87 3.02
CA ALA A 183 14.57 4.25 2.69
C ALA A 183 15.34 4.96 3.83
N PRO A 184 16.57 4.53 4.18
CA PRO A 184 17.31 5.07 5.32
C PRO A 184 17.52 6.59 5.34
N ALA A 185 17.60 7.22 4.16
CA ALA A 185 17.75 8.68 4.05
C ALA A 185 16.54 9.45 4.60
N TYR A 186 15.37 8.81 4.68
CA TYR A 186 14.11 9.39 5.17
C TYR A 186 13.66 8.75 6.49
N ALA A 187 14.37 7.73 6.97
CA ALA A 187 14.11 7.02 8.23
C ALA A 187 14.53 7.87 9.45
N MET A 188 13.79 8.95 9.71
CA MET A 188 14.08 9.96 10.74
C MET A 188 13.33 9.68 12.06
N GLY A 189 13.24 8.40 12.44
CA GLY A 189 12.46 7.92 13.57
C GLY A 189 11.13 7.33 13.12
N MET A 190 10.87 6.09 13.52
CA MET A 190 9.67 5.35 13.13
C MET A 190 8.42 6.09 13.64
N PRO A 191 7.48 6.50 12.77
CA PRO A 191 6.23 7.09 13.23
C PRO A 191 5.35 6.03 13.90
N GLU A 192 4.57 6.45 14.89
CA GLU A 192 3.44 5.64 15.35
C GLU A 192 2.44 5.54 14.19
N CYS A 193 2.01 4.32 13.88
CA CYS A 193 1.16 4.03 12.73
C CYS A 193 -0.20 3.52 13.20
N THR A 194 -1.27 4.20 12.79
CA THR A 194 -2.65 3.72 12.97
C THR A 194 -3.27 3.47 11.60
N VAL A 195 -3.78 2.26 11.40
CA VAL A 195 -4.46 1.88 10.15
C VAL A 195 -5.94 1.63 10.44
N THR A 196 -6.81 2.31 9.69
CA THR A 196 -8.27 2.10 9.74
C THR A 196 -8.79 1.69 8.37
N LEU A 197 -9.69 0.70 8.34
CA LEU A 197 -10.28 0.17 7.12
C LEU A 197 -11.76 0.53 7.04
N TYR A 198 -12.20 1.00 5.88
CA TYR A 198 -13.59 1.39 5.63
C TYR A 198 -14.16 0.68 4.39
N PRO A 199 -15.25 -0.09 4.51
CA PRO A 199 -15.75 -0.70 5.75
C PRO A 199 -14.72 -1.62 6.43
N GLU A 200 -15.03 -2.24 7.56
CA GLU A 200 -14.12 -3.22 8.18
C GLU A 200 -13.98 -4.50 7.31
N THR A 201 -15.06 -4.90 6.61
CA THR A 201 -15.15 -6.19 5.88
C THR A 201 -15.63 -6.06 4.42
N GLY A 202 -15.34 -7.06 3.55
CA GLY A 202 -15.54 -7.02 2.08
C GLY A 202 -14.24 -7.11 1.26
N THR A 203 -14.24 -6.71 -0.02
CA THR A 203 -13.02 -6.67 -0.87
C THR A 203 -12.61 -5.28 -1.36
N GLN A 204 -13.54 -4.33 -1.50
CA GLN A 204 -13.22 -2.93 -1.79
C GLN A 204 -13.09 -2.14 -0.49
N ARG A 205 -12.04 -1.34 -0.36
CA ARG A 205 -11.76 -0.59 0.88
C ARG A 205 -11.23 0.80 0.63
N ILE A 206 -11.48 1.66 1.61
CA ILE A 206 -10.62 2.79 1.89
C ILE A 206 -9.71 2.40 3.06
N VAL A 207 -8.40 2.57 2.87
CA VAL A 207 -7.37 2.37 3.88
C VAL A 207 -6.88 3.75 4.30
N GLU A 208 -7.15 4.13 5.54
CA GLU A 208 -6.63 5.34 6.16
C GLU A 208 -5.41 4.96 7.01
N ILE A 209 -4.28 5.62 6.74
CA ILE A 209 -3.02 5.45 7.44
C ILE A 209 -2.68 6.79 8.08
N VAL A 210 -2.64 6.84 9.40
CA VAL A 210 -2.23 8.00 10.18
C VAL A 210 -0.84 7.74 10.75
N LEU A 211 0.07 8.65 10.49
CA LEU A 211 1.48 8.60 10.88
C LEU A 211 1.78 9.74 11.86
N THR A 212 2.04 9.38 13.11
CA THR A 212 2.47 10.34 14.14
C THR A 212 3.98 10.27 14.27
N TYR A 213 4.66 11.25 13.68
CA TYR A 213 6.12 11.33 13.73
C TYR A 213 6.63 11.78 15.10
N PRO A 214 7.85 11.36 15.49
CA PRO A 214 8.45 11.77 16.76
C PRO A 214 8.81 13.26 16.83
N GLU A 215 8.94 13.94 15.68
CA GLU A 215 9.27 15.36 15.56
C GLU A 215 8.44 16.00 14.45
N GLU A 216 8.43 17.33 14.41
CA GLU A 216 7.76 18.12 13.38
C GLU A 216 8.30 17.79 11.96
N PRO A 217 7.44 17.60 10.93
CA PRO A 217 7.85 17.28 9.57
C PRO A 217 8.92 18.22 8.97
N ALA A 218 8.88 19.50 9.32
CA ALA A 218 9.88 20.48 8.87
C ALA A 218 11.29 20.18 9.43
N ILE A 219 11.39 19.71 10.68
CA ILE A 219 12.66 19.31 11.31
C ILE A 219 13.18 18.05 10.65
N LEU A 220 12.30 17.06 10.44
CA LEU A 220 12.66 15.79 9.79
C LEU A 220 13.15 16.00 8.36
N THR A 221 12.48 16.89 7.61
CA THR A 221 12.88 17.29 6.26
C THR A 221 14.27 17.93 6.26
N ALA A 222 14.53 18.85 7.20
CA ALA A 222 15.84 19.49 7.32
C ALA A 222 16.95 18.47 7.67
N ARG A 223 16.70 17.57 8.62
CA ARG A 223 17.64 16.49 9.00
C ARG A 223 17.92 15.55 7.82
N SER A 224 16.89 15.11 7.11
CA SER A 224 17.06 14.28 5.91
C SER A 224 17.89 14.98 4.84
N GLY A 225 17.65 16.27 4.58
CA GLY A 225 18.45 17.05 3.64
C GLY A 225 19.92 17.17 4.05
N GLN A 226 20.20 17.39 5.34
CA GLN A 226 21.57 17.42 5.86
C GLN A 226 22.27 16.07 5.71
N LEU A 227 21.58 14.97 6.06
CA LEU A 227 22.10 13.62 5.94
C LEU A 227 22.47 13.29 4.50
N GLN A 228 21.56 13.54 3.56
CA GLN A 228 21.81 13.27 2.14
C GLN A 228 22.99 14.08 1.60
N GLN A 229 23.09 15.36 1.97
CA GLN A 229 24.21 16.22 1.57
C GLN A 229 25.55 15.72 2.13
N GLU A 230 25.58 15.27 3.38
CA GLU A 230 26.80 14.75 3.99
C GLU A 230 27.22 13.43 3.37
N VAL A 231 26.27 12.51 3.12
CA VAL A 231 26.54 11.25 2.44
C VAL A 231 27.10 11.49 1.04
N GLU A 232 26.56 12.44 0.27
CA GLU A 232 27.11 12.82 -1.03
C GLU A 232 28.56 13.33 -0.89
N ASN A 233 28.85 14.18 0.09
CA ASN A 233 30.20 14.71 0.33
C ASN A 233 31.20 13.59 0.67
N LEU A 234 30.79 12.64 1.51
CA LEU A 234 31.60 11.50 1.94
C LEU A 234 31.92 10.55 0.77
N LEU A 235 30.96 10.30 -0.11
CA LEU A 235 31.06 9.28 -1.15
C LEU A 235 31.56 9.83 -2.50
N ALA A 236 31.42 11.13 -2.77
CA ALA A 236 31.87 11.74 -4.03
C ALA A 236 33.34 11.42 -4.39
N PRO A 237 34.31 11.43 -3.46
CA PRO A 237 35.70 11.06 -3.77
C PRO A 237 35.87 9.60 -4.20
N LEU A 238 35.04 8.70 -3.68
CA LEU A 238 35.15 7.24 -3.86
C LEU A 238 34.56 6.76 -5.20
N ARG A 239 33.50 7.44 -5.68
CA ARG A 239 32.80 7.08 -6.93
C ARG A 239 33.70 7.09 -8.18
N SER A 240 34.73 7.93 -8.21
CA SER A 240 35.69 8.00 -9.32
C SER A 240 36.75 6.90 -9.33
N GLN A 241 36.90 6.16 -8.22
CA GLN A 241 38.02 5.24 -7.98
C GLN A 241 37.60 3.76 -8.04
N SER A 242 36.30 3.45 -7.99
CA SER A 242 35.78 2.09 -7.86
C SER A 242 35.48 1.41 -9.21
N ALA A 243 36.07 0.23 -9.45
CA ALA A 243 35.83 -0.58 -10.66
C ALA A 243 35.02 -1.89 -10.42
N GLY A 244 34.57 -2.20 -9.19
CA GLY A 244 33.77 -3.40 -8.90
C GLY A 244 33.16 -3.46 -7.49
N SER A 245 32.25 -4.42 -7.23
CA SER A 245 31.51 -4.53 -5.96
C SER A 245 32.41 -4.77 -4.74
N VAL A 246 33.43 -5.62 -4.86
CA VAL A 246 34.41 -5.91 -3.79
C VAL A 246 35.21 -4.67 -3.40
N GLU A 247 35.61 -3.86 -4.37
CA GLU A 247 36.34 -2.62 -4.14
C GLU A 247 35.45 -1.58 -3.46
N ARG A 248 34.20 -1.42 -3.91
CA ARG A 248 33.22 -0.54 -3.27
C ARG A 248 32.96 -0.92 -1.81
N LEU A 249 32.82 -2.21 -1.53
CA LEU A 249 32.65 -2.70 -0.16
C LEU A 249 33.91 -2.42 0.70
N SER A 250 35.10 -2.63 0.14
CA SER A 250 36.36 -2.35 0.85
C SER A 250 36.54 -0.85 1.14
N GLN A 251 36.18 0.01 0.18
CA GLN A 251 36.20 1.47 0.36
C GLN A 251 35.16 1.92 1.39
N LEU A 252 33.97 1.33 1.37
CA LEU A 252 32.94 1.56 2.38
C LEU A 252 33.46 1.21 3.77
N PHE A 253 34.02 0.01 3.96
CA PHE A 253 34.56 -0.42 5.25
C PHE A 253 35.68 0.48 5.77
N ALA A 254 36.56 0.96 4.90
CA ALA A 254 37.61 1.90 5.27
C ALA A 254 37.06 3.26 5.75
N LEU A 255 35.89 3.67 5.29
CA LEU A 255 35.24 4.93 5.65
C LEU A 255 34.55 4.86 7.03
N LEU A 256 33.95 3.72 7.38
CA LEU A 256 33.08 3.58 8.54
C LEU A 256 33.66 4.10 9.87
N PRO A 257 34.91 3.78 10.28
CA PRO A 257 35.42 4.19 11.60
C PRO A 257 35.50 5.72 11.80
N GLY A 258 35.64 6.48 10.72
CA GLY A 258 35.70 7.94 10.73
C GLY A 258 34.34 8.63 10.50
N THR A 259 33.33 7.87 10.08
CA THR A 259 32.04 8.40 9.64
C THR A 259 30.92 8.12 10.64
N VAL A 260 30.86 6.93 11.23
CA VAL A 260 29.76 6.56 12.13
C VAL A 260 30.18 6.53 13.61
N ARG A 261 29.28 7.00 14.47
CA ARG A 261 29.42 7.00 15.93
C ARG A 261 28.37 6.09 16.55
N TYR A 262 28.83 5.11 17.32
CA TYR A 262 27.96 4.24 18.10
C TYR A 262 27.80 4.80 19.51
N ASP A 263 26.55 4.92 19.94
CA ASP A 263 26.15 5.20 21.32
C ASP A 263 24.90 4.36 21.62
N PRO A 264 24.93 3.39 22.55
CA PRO A 264 23.76 2.57 22.86
C PRO A 264 22.55 3.40 23.33
N ASP A 265 22.78 4.57 23.93
CA ASP A 265 21.73 5.50 24.37
C ASP A 265 21.39 6.55 23.29
N GLY A 266 22.05 6.47 22.14
CA GLY A 266 21.86 7.36 20.99
C GLY A 266 20.56 7.10 20.22
N GLY A 267 20.27 7.98 19.27
CA GLY A 267 19.04 7.92 18.49
C GLY A 267 19.01 6.77 17.46
N PRO A 268 17.81 6.40 16.97
CA PRO A 268 17.61 5.26 16.08
C PRO A 268 17.81 5.59 14.59
N THR A 269 18.45 6.71 14.22
CA THR A 269 18.50 7.15 12.82
C THR A 269 19.92 7.15 12.25
N ALA A 270 20.01 7.09 10.92
CA ALA A 270 21.29 7.29 10.22
C ALA A 270 21.84 8.72 10.43
N TRP A 271 20.96 9.71 10.65
CA TRP A 271 21.36 11.07 10.98
C TRP A 271 22.09 11.12 12.33
N ASP A 272 21.59 10.42 13.35
CA ASP A 272 22.23 10.33 14.66
C ASP A 272 23.63 9.69 14.57
N ALA A 273 23.79 8.67 13.73
CA ALA A 273 25.03 7.94 13.57
C ALA A 273 26.13 8.75 12.86
N ILE A 274 25.76 9.52 11.82
CA ILE A 274 26.73 10.21 10.93
C ILE A 274 26.94 11.66 11.38
N LEU A 275 25.86 12.39 11.65
CA LEU A 275 25.88 13.82 11.95
C LEU A 275 25.70 14.12 13.44
N GLY A 276 24.98 13.26 14.16
CA GLY A 276 24.74 13.39 15.60
C GLY A 276 25.91 12.93 16.48
N ASP A 277 25.63 12.85 17.78
CA ASP A 277 26.60 12.45 18.80
C ASP A 277 26.83 10.93 18.86
N GLY A 278 25.93 10.16 18.26
CA GLY A 278 25.98 8.71 18.19
C GLY A 278 24.59 8.09 18.05
N ALA A 279 24.53 6.87 17.53
CA ALA A 279 23.30 6.12 17.33
C ALA A 279 23.34 4.75 18.00
N ASN A 280 22.16 4.26 18.34
CA ASN A 280 21.96 2.88 18.79
C ASN A 280 22.08 1.89 17.59
N SER A 281 21.79 0.60 17.82
CA SER A 281 21.90 -0.42 16.79
C SER A 281 21.06 -0.14 15.53
N GLU A 282 19.85 0.40 15.70
CA GLU A 282 18.96 0.73 14.57
C GLU A 282 19.57 1.84 13.71
N GLY A 283 20.01 2.93 14.34
CA GLY A 283 20.62 4.04 13.60
C GLY A 283 21.96 3.66 12.96
N MET A 284 22.76 2.81 13.61
CA MET A 284 23.98 2.24 13.02
C MET A 284 23.68 1.36 11.81
N ALA A 285 22.67 0.51 11.87
CA ALA A 285 22.27 -0.36 10.76
C ALA A 285 21.68 0.44 9.58
N LEU A 286 20.90 1.48 9.86
CA LEU A 286 20.38 2.42 8.86
C LEU A 286 21.52 3.21 8.19
N ALA A 287 22.50 3.69 8.96
CA ALA A 287 23.65 4.40 8.41
C ALA A 287 24.49 3.51 7.49
N PHE A 288 24.74 2.26 7.89
CA PHE A 288 25.41 1.30 7.03
C PHE A 288 24.63 1.05 5.75
N GLN A 289 23.32 0.80 5.85
CA GLN A 289 22.48 0.54 4.69
C GLN A 289 22.48 1.73 3.73
N LEU A 290 22.37 2.97 4.23
CA LEU A 290 22.41 4.18 3.43
C LEU A 290 23.71 4.27 2.61
N LEU A 291 24.86 4.16 3.29
CA LEU A 291 26.16 4.25 2.65
C LEU A 291 26.39 3.10 1.65
N ALA A 292 25.92 1.89 1.98
CA ALA A 292 25.99 0.74 1.10
C ALA A 292 25.15 0.95 -0.18
N GLN A 293 23.89 1.39 -0.04
CA GLN A 293 22.99 1.66 -1.15
C GLN A 293 23.59 2.73 -2.10
N GLU A 294 24.12 3.81 -1.56
CA GLU A 294 24.75 4.89 -2.34
C GLU A 294 26.06 4.46 -3.03
N MET A 295 26.75 3.47 -2.47
CA MET A 295 27.90 2.81 -3.09
C MET A 295 27.49 1.67 -4.04
N GLY A 296 26.20 1.42 -4.26
CA GLY A 296 25.71 0.32 -5.09
C GLY A 296 26.14 -1.05 -4.56
N VAL A 297 26.19 -1.18 -3.23
CA VAL A 297 26.38 -2.42 -2.48
C VAL A 297 25.02 -2.90 -1.98
N THR A 298 24.64 -4.13 -2.29
CA THR A 298 23.33 -4.68 -1.90
C THR A 298 23.33 -5.02 -0.42
N SER A 299 22.63 -4.20 0.37
CA SER A 299 22.44 -4.39 1.80
C SER A 299 20.96 -4.29 2.20
N THR A 300 20.54 -5.14 3.14
CA THR A 300 19.22 -5.10 3.77
C THR A 300 19.40 -5.12 5.29
N LEU A 301 18.69 -4.24 6.00
CA LEU A 301 18.62 -4.25 7.45
C LEU A 301 17.89 -5.51 7.93
N VAL A 302 18.38 -6.06 9.03
CA VAL A 302 17.87 -7.25 9.70
C VAL A 302 17.39 -6.81 11.07
N GLU A 303 16.13 -7.14 11.35
CA GLU A 303 15.51 -6.96 12.65
C GLU A 303 15.56 -8.28 13.40
N GLY A 304 15.95 -8.25 14.66
CA GLY A 304 15.99 -9.45 15.47
C GLY A 304 16.35 -9.15 16.91
N THR A 305 17.02 -10.09 17.54
CA THR A 305 17.51 -9.93 18.92
C THR A 305 18.97 -10.32 19.05
N LEU A 306 19.64 -9.72 20.03
CA LEU A 306 20.95 -10.12 20.52
C LEU A 306 20.81 -10.38 22.03
N ASP A 307 21.09 -11.61 22.45
CA ASP A 307 20.90 -12.05 23.84
C ASP A 307 19.47 -11.77 24.38
N GLY A 308 18.47 -11.87 23.49
CA GLY A 308 17.06 -11.63 23.79
C GLY A 308 16.64 -10.15 23.86
N GLN A 309 17.53 -9.20 23.61
CA GLN A 309 17.20 -7.78 23.48
C GLN A 309 17.02 -7.40 22.00
N PRO A 310 16.05 -6.53 21.64
CA PRO A 310 15.90 -6.04 20.27
C PRO A 310 17.21 -5.46 19.74
N HIS A 311 17.60 -5.89 18.54
CA HIS A 311 18.86 -5.49 17.93
C HIS A 311 18.75 -5.45 16.41
N PHE A 312 19.56 -4.60 15.79
CA PHE A 312 19.54 -4.35 14.35
C PHE A 312 20.95 -4.45 13.78
N TRP A 313 21.06 -5.10 12.61
CA TRP A 313 22.31 -5.23 11.86
C TRP A 313 21.98 -5.35 10.37
N ASN A 314 22.95 -5.63 9.52
CA ASN A 314 22.75 -5.67 8.08
C ASN A 314 23.18 -7.01 7.48
N ARG A 315 22.47 -7.41 6.43
CA ARG A 315 22.82 -8.52 5.54
C ARG A 315 23.35 -7.94 4.23
N LEU A 316 24.46 -8.49 3.75
CA LEU A 316 25.06 -8.23 2.44
C LEU A 316 24.77 -9.40 1.49
N SER A 317 24.55 -9.10 0.21
CA SER A 317 24.20 -10.12 -0.81
C SER A 317 25.10 -10.16 -2.04
N ASP A 318 26.07 -9.24 -2.20
CA ASP A 318 26.84 -9.10 -3.45
C ASP A 318 27.85 -10.22 -3.72
N ASN A 319 28.19 -11.07 -2.73
CA ASN A 319 29.16 -12.17 -2.87
C ASN A 319 28.84 -13.34 -1.91
N GLY A 320 27.58 -13.72 -1.82
CA GLY A 320 27.09 -14.66 -0.80
C GLY A 320 26.47 -13.92 0.39
N VAL A 321 25.80 -14.68 1.26
CA VAL A 321 25.09 -14.11 2.41
C VAL A 321 26.06 -13.93 3.57
N HIS A 322 26.34 -12.67 3.86
CA HIS A 322 27.17 -12.26 5.00
C HIS A 322 26.44 -11.20 5.80
N TYR A 323 26.81 -11.04 7.06
CA TYR A 323 26.21 -10.07 7.97
C TYR A 323 27.26 -9.09 8.48
N VAL A 324 26.84 -7.87 8.76
CA VAL A 324 27.66 -6.79 9.33
C VAL A 324 26.87 -6.15 10.46
N ASP A 325 27.49 -6.04 11.63
CA ASP A 325 26.99 -5.33 12.79
C ASP A 325 28.04 -4.30 13.25
N LEU A 326 27.75 -3.03 12.99
CA LEU A 326 28.65 -1.93 13.33
C LEU A 326 28.68 -1.60 14.83
N THR A 327 27.73 -2.12 15.62
CA THR A 327 27.79 -1.99 17.08
C THR A 327 28.83 -2.94 17.66
N ARG A 328 29.07 -4.07 16.98
CA ARG A 328 30.07 -5.07 17.36
C ARG A 328 31.46 -4.73 16.83
N ASP A 329 31.56 -4.39 15.54
CA ASP A 329 32.81 -3.99 14.91
C ASP A 329 32.59 -2.90 13.86
N ARG A 330 33.08 -1.69 14.16
CA ARG A 330 32.95 -0.52 13.30
C ARG A 330 33.87 -0.56 12.08
N THR A 331 34.75 -1.54 11.95
CA THR A 331 35.63 -1.71 10.78
C THR A 331 34.99 -2.47 9.62
N GLY A 332 33.76 -2.98 9.81
CA GLY A 332 33.03 -3.70 8.75
C GLY A 332 33.40 -5.18 8.65
N THR A 333 33.79 -5.82 9.75
CA THR A 333 33.92 -7.28 9.78
C THR A 333 32.61 -7.94 9.31
N THR A 334 32.73 -9.01 8.54
CA THR A 334 31.60 -9.80 8.06
C THR A 334 31.52 -11.13 8.78
N TRP A 335 30.30 -11.58 9.06
CA TRP A 335 30.01 -12.85 9.73
C TRP A 335 29.12 -13.74 8.87
N SER A 336 29.23 -15.05 9.07
CA SER A 336 28.22 -15.99 8.59
C SER A 336 27.00 -16.00 9.52
N ALA A 337 25.91 -16.63 9.08
CA ALA A 337 24.74 -16.84 9.94
C ALA A 337 25.08 -17.72 11.16
N GLU A 338 25.91 -18.75 10.96
CA GLU A 338 26.35 -19.66 12.04
C GLU A 338 27.15 -18.89 13.12
N ASP A 339 28.05 -18.00 12.70
CA ASP A 339 28.80 -17.15 13.61
C ASP A 339 27.85 -16.29 14.47
N LEU A 340 26.88 -15.63 13.84
CA LEU A 340 25.94 -14.76 14.56
C LEU A 340 25.03 -15.56 15.51
N LEU A 341 24.52 -16.72 15.10
CA LEU A 341 23.73 -17.58 15.98
C LEU A 341 24.54 -18.03 17.21
N ALA A 342 25.80 -18.42 17.02
CA ALA A 342 26.70 -18.79 18.11
C ALA A 342 27.03 -17.61 19.05
N LEU A 343 26.88 -16.38 18.55
CA LEU A 343 27.08 -15.13 19.30
C LEU A 343 25.81 -14.59 19.96
N GLY A 344 24.67 -15.31 19.89
CA GLY A 344 23.43 -14.95 20.56
C GLY A 344 22.45 -14.13 19.72
N TYR A 345 22.70 -13.96 18.41
CA TYR A 345 21.77 -13.29 17.50
C TYR A 345 20.63 -14.22 17.10
N GLN A 346 19.42 -13.69 16.95
CA GLN A 346 18.24 -14.43 16.46
C GLN A 346 17.39 -13.53 15.55
N TRP A 347 16.90 -14.07 14.44
CA TRP A 347 16.02 -13.38 13.49
C TRP A 347 15.17 -14.40 12.72
N ASP A 348 14.03 -13.98 12.17
CA ASP A 348 13.01 -14.89 11.61
C ASP A 348 13.51 -15.72 10.41
N ASP A 349 14.33 -15.12 9.55
CA ASP A 349 14.90 -15.77 8.36
C ASP A 349 16.28 -16.41 8.63
N ALA A 350 16.60 -16.74 9.88
CA ALA A 350 17.85 -17.42 10.20
C ALA A 350 17.87 -18.83 9.58
N PRO A 351 18.96 -19.25 8.93
CA PRO A 351 19.06 -20.63 8.46
C PRO A 351 18.99 -21.60 9.65
N ASN A 352 18.16 -22.64 9.52
CA ASN A 352 18.08 -23.68 10.54
C ASN A 352 19.23 -24.67 10.33
N PHE A 353 20.19 -24.69 11.27
CA PHE A 353 21.34 -25.59 11.23
C PHE A 353 21.14 -26.87 12.07
N GLU A 354 19.97 -27.06 12.70
CA GLU A 354 19.66 -28.24 13.53
C GLU A 354 19.27 -29.50 12.73
N GLU A 355 19.23 -29.45 11.40
CA GLU A 355 19.04 -30.63 10.54
C GLU A 355 20.32 -30.92 9.74
N ASN A 356 21.32 -31.55 10.36
CA ASN A 356 22.38 -32.30 9.65
C ASN A 356 22.88 -33.50 10.46
#